data_AF-A0A928U3P1-F1
#
_entry.id   AF-A0A928U3P1-F1
#
_cell.length_a   1.000
_cell.length_b   1.000
_cell.length_c   1.000
_cell.angle_alpha   90.00
_cell.angle_beta   90.00
_cell.angle_gamma   90.00
#
_symmetry.space_group_name_H-M   'P 1'
#
loop_
_entity.id
_entity.type
_entity.pdbx_description
1 polymer ?
#
loop_
_entity_poly.entity_id
_entity_poly.type
_entity_poly.pdbx_seq_one_letter_code
_entity_poly.pdbx_strand_id
1 'polypeptide(L)' 'MMYHPNDFLIGEEYWNLLGGNKTFQELLDVFDKVGKQFKAKLQEKFKQVAKDKLDSY' A
#
# COMPACT_ATOMS: atom_id res chain seq x y z
N MET A 1 4.20 -10.76 36.60
CA MET A 1 3.67 -9.78 35.63
C MET A 1 2.32 -10.30 35.17
N MET A 2 1.24 -9.54 35.38
CA MET A 2 -0.06 -9.87 34.79
C MET A 2 -0.09 -9.28 33.38
N TYR A 3 -0.28 -10.13 32.37
CA TYR A 3 -0.53 -9.68 31.00
C TYR A 3 -1.93 -9.06 30.97
N HIS A 4 -2.03 -7.76 30.66
CA HIS A 4 -3.32 -7.16 30.36
C HIS A 4 -3.75 -7.60 28.94
N PRO A 5 -5.05 -7.84 28.72
CA PRO A 5 -5.56 -8.33 27.43
C PRO A 5 -5.28 -7.40 26.24
N ASN A 6 -4.90 -6.14 26.51
CA ASN A 6 -4.55 -5.14 25.48
C ASN A 6 -3.04 -4.94 25.30
N ASP A 7 -2.19 -5.68 26.01
CA ASP A 7 -0.73 -5.49 25.94
C ASP A 7 -0.11 -5.99 24.62
N PHE A 8 -0.84 -6.80 23.86
CA PHE A 8 -0.35 -7.41 22.63
C PHE A 8 -1.45 -7.50 21.57
N LEU A 9 -1.78 -6.36 20.97
CA LEU A 9 -2.72 -6.28 19.85
C LEU A 9 -1.97 -6.34 18.52
N ILE A 10 -2.48 -7.09 17.54
CA ILE A 10 -1.89 -7.22 16.20
C ILE A 10 -2.95 -6.96 15.13
N GLY A 11 -2.54 -6.37 14.01
CA GLY A 11 -3.39 -6.26 12.82
C GLY A 11 -4.65 -5.48 13.11
N GLU A 12 -5.81 -6.06 12.80
CA GLU A 12 -7.10 -5.39 12.96
C GLU A 12 -7.37 -4.92 14.39
N GLU A 13 -7.00 -5.68 15.42
CA GLU A 13 -7.25 -5.30 16.82
C GLU A 13 -6.42 -4.07 17.23
N TYR A 14 -5.16 -4.03 16.79
CA TYR A 14 -4.27 -2.89 17.03
C TYR A 14 -4.78 -1.63 16.31
N TRP A 15 -5.16 -1.78 15.05
CA TRP A 15 -5.64 -0.66 14.24
C TRP A 15 -7.04 -0.19 14.67
N ASN A 16 -7.89 -1.09 15.16
CA ASN A 16 -9.18 -0.73 15.74
C ASN A 16 -9.02 0.07 17.03
N LEU A 17 -7.99 -0.22 17.85
CA LEU A 17 -7.67 0.57 19.03
C LEU A 17 -7.20 2.00 18.66
N LEU A 18 -6.33 2.14 17.66
CA LEU A 18 -5.71 3.42 17.32
C LEU A 18 -6.54 4.31 16.39
N GLY A 19 -7.14 3.73 15.36
CA GLY A 19 -7.83 4.44 14.28
C GLY A 19 -9.35 4.24 14.25
N GLY A 20 -9.86 3.33 15.08
CA GLY A 20 -11.27 2.94 15.06
C GLY A 20 -11.55 1.76 14.13
N ASN A 21 -12.79 1.30 14.15
CA ASN A 21 -13.19 0.10 13.42
C ASN A 21 -12.91 0.22 11.92
N LYS A 22 -12.33 -0.84 11.34
CA LYS A 22 -12.01 -1.00 9.91
C LYS A 22 -10.81 -0.20 9.39
N THR A 23 -10.10 0.56 10.21
CA THR A 23 -8.91 1.31 9.77
C THR A 23 -7.89 0.45 9.05
N PHE A 24 -7.68 -0.79 9.50
CA PHE A 24 -6.76 -1.71 8.83
C PHE A 24 -7.16 -1.99 7.38
N GLN A 25 -8.46 -2.23 7.12
CA GLN A 25 -8.96 -2.49 5.77
C GLN A 25 -8.91 -1.25 4.89
N GLU A 26 -9.24 -0.08 5.45
CA GLU A 26 -9.17 1.19 4.72
C GLU A 26 -7.73 1.53 4.32
N LEU A 27 -6.75 1.25 5.19
CA LEU A 27 -5.32 1.38 4.86
C LEU A 27 -4.96 0.49 3.69
N LEU A 28 -5.31 -0.80 3.73
CA LEU A 28 -5.02 -1.75 2.65
C LEU A 28 -5.63 -1.28 1.32
N ASP A 29 -6.87 -0.79 1.34
CA ASP A 29 -7.54 -0.23 0.16
C ASP A 29 -6.79 0.98 -0.42
N VAL A 30 -6.29 1.88 0.44
CA VAL A 30 -5.48 3.02 0.00
C VAL A 30 -4.20 2.56 -0.65
N PHE A 31 -3.47 1.63 -0.01
CA PHE A 31 -2.23 1.07 -0.57
C PHE A 31 -2.46 0.40 -1.92
N ASP A 32 -3.52 -0.39 -2.08
CA ASP A 32 -3.87 -1.03 -3.35
C ASP A 32 -4.19 0.00 -4.45
N LYS A 33 -5.02 1.00 -4.14
CA LYS A 33 -5.39 2.06 -5.10
C LYS A 33 -4.16 2.85 -5.57
N VAL A 34 -3.31 3.28 -4.63
CA VAL A 34 -2.08 4.01 -4.95
C VAL A 34 -1.12 3.12 -5.73
N GLY A 35 -0.93 1.87 -5.32
CA GLY A 35 -0.08 0.90 -6.01
C GLY A 35 -0.46 0.71 -7.48
N LYS A 36 -1.76 0.59 -7.77
CA LYS A 36 -2.28 0.48 -9.14
C LYS A 36 -1.99 1.72 -9.98
N GLN A 37 -2.16 2.92 -9.42
CA GLN A 37 -1.85 4.17 -10.11
C GLN A 37 -0.35 4.30 -10.45
N PHE A 38 0.52 3.93 -9.52
CA PHE A 38 1.96 3.95 -9.74
C PHE A 38 2.41 2.91 -10.77
N LYS A 39 1.81 1.72 -10.74
CA LYS A 39 2.08 0.67 -11.73
C LYS A 39 1.80 1.14 -13.16
N ALA A 40 0.67 1.82 -13.38
CA ALA A 40 0.32 2.37 -14.69
C ALA A 40 1.37 3.38 -15.17
N LYS A 41 1.74 4.35 -14.31
CA LYS A 41 2.77 5.36 -14.64
C LYS A 41 4.13 4.75 -14.96
N LEU A 42 4.52 3.69 -14.23
CA LEU A 42 5.77 2.97 -14.50
C LEU A 42 5.74 2.26 -15.85
N GLN A 43 4.61 1.63 -16.20
CA GLN A 43 4.45 0.98 -17.50
C GLN A 43 4.54 1.98 -18.66
N GLU A 44 3.96 3.17 -18.52
CA GLU A 44 4.08 4.24 -19.50
C GLU A 44 5.53 4.71 -19.66
N LYS A 45 6.23 4.95 -18.54
CA LYS A 45 7.66 5.30 -18.51
C LYS A 45 8.52 4.25 -19.23
N PHE A 46 8.29 2.97 -18.97
CA PHE A 46 9.06 1.89 -19.62
C PHE A 46 8.84 1.85 -21.13
N LYS A 47 7.59 2.03 -21.58
CA LYS A 47 7.28 2.10 -23.02
C LYS A 47 7.97 3.29 -23.68
N GLN A 48 7.95 4.45 -23.04
CA GLN A 48 8.61 5.65 -23.55
C GLN A 48 10.13 5.43 -23.68
N VAL A 49 10.78 4.93 -22.62
CA VAL A 49 12.23 4.65 -22.65
C VAL A 49 12.59 3.61 -23.72
N ALA A 50 11.76 2.59 -23.93
CA ALA A 50 11.98 1.61 -24.99
C ALA A 50 11.87 2.23 -26.39
N LYS A 51 10.90 3.12 -26.61
CA LYS A 51 10.75 3.86 -27.86
C LYS A 51 11.94 4.79 -28.12
N ASP A 52 12.32 5.59 -27.13
CA ASP A 52 13.42 6.55 -27.25
C ASP A 52 14.75 5.84 -27.57
N LYS A 53 14.95 4.62 -27.06
CA LYS A 53 16.13 3.79 -27.41
C LYS A 53 16.10 3.25 -28.84
N LEU A 54 14.92 2.94 -29.38
CA LEU A 54 14.77 2.46 -30.76
C LEU A 54 14.93 3.58 -31.79
N ASP A 55 14.41 4.78 -31.48
CA ASP A 55 14.50 5.96 -32.36
C ASP A 55 15.93 6.57 -32.39
N SER A 56 16.82 6.16 -31.48
CA SER A 56 18.22 6.59 -31.40
C SER A 56 19.20 5.70 -32.20
N TYR A 57 18.71 4.68 -32.91
CA TYR A 57 19.46 3.79 -33.79
C TYR A 57 19.13 4.04 -35.26
#